data_AF-W2TXY8-F1
#
_entry.id   AF-W2TXY8-F1
#
_cell.length_a   1.000
_cell.length_b   1.000
_cell.length_c   1.000
_cell.angle_alpha   90.00
_cell.angle_beta   90.00
_cell.angle_gamma   90.00
#
_symmetry.space_group_name_H-M   'P 1'
#
loop_
_entity.id
_entity.type
_entity.pdbx_description
1 polymer ?
#
loop_
_entity_poly.entity_id
_entity_poly.type
_entity_poly.pdbx_seq_one_letter_code
_entity_poly.pdbx_strand_id
1 'polypeptide(L)'
;MLPVVKAELATIMTKFENVVDKSKPPTEEMIDRFDRWLYIVRKGDILSERFDLTLEILPHVSCYEGFLLLLEIWRHFQRRGASCNSVLAVHSAVLKGEDARLHITMDSNTEIYRLVLQRNIADLGHLFPLLYASETAS
;
A
#
# COMPACT_ATOMS: atom_id res chain seq x y z
N MET A 1 -4.25 -7.12 -15.51
CA MET A 1 -4.04 -7.34 -14.05
C MET A 1 -4.17 -6.07 -13.22
N LEU A 2 -3.48 -4.97 -13.56
CA LEU A 2 -3.54 -3.72 -12.78
C LEU A 2 -4.97 -3.17 -12.51
N PRO A 3 -5.94 -3.19 -13.46
CA PRO A 3 -7.30 -2.75 -13.17
C PRO A 3 -8.01 -3.58 -12.09
N VAL A 4 -7.76 -4.89 -12.06
CA VAL A 4 -8.32 -5.81 -11.06
C VAL A 4 -7.72 -5.52 -9.68
N VAL A 5 -6.40 -5.32 -9.61
CA VAL A 5 -5.69 -4.93 -8.38
C VAL A 5 -6.25 -3.62 -7.82
N LYS A 6 -6.47 -2.61 -8.67
CA LYS A 6 -7.08 -1.33 -8.26
C LYS A 6 -8.53 -1.52 -7.82
N ALA A 7 -9.34 -2.31 -8.52
CA ALA A 7 -10.72 -2.57 -8.14
C ALA A 7 -10.85 -3.26 -6.78
N GLU A 8 -9.98 -4.23 -6.49
CA GLU A 8 -9.95 -4.87 -5.17
C GLU A 8 -9.53 -3.89 -4.06
N LEU A 9 -8.50 -3.07 -4.30
CA LEU A 9 -8.10 -2.02 -3.35
C LEU A 9 -9.26 -1.05 -3.07
N ALA A 10 -9.96 -0.60 -4.11
CA ALA A 10 -11.13 0.27 -3.94
C ALA A 10 -12.22 -0.40 -3.08
N THR A 11 -12.47 -1.69 -3.28
CA THR A 11 -13.44 -2.44 -2.48
C THR A 11 -13.03 -2.55 -1.02
N ILE A 12 -11.72 -2.74 -0.75
CA ILE A 12 -11.18 -2.72 0.62
C ILE A 12 -11.38 -1.32 1.22
N MET A 13 -11.01 -0.26 0.51
CA MET A 13 -11.17 1.14 0.96
C MET A 13 -12.62 1.45 1.33
N THR A 14 -13.58 1.02 0.52
CA THR A 14 -15.02 1.21 0.79
C THR A 14 -15.45 0.56 2.10
N LYS A 15 -14.88 -0.59 2.49
CA LYS A 15 -15.17 -1.20 3.79
C LYS A 15 -14.72 -0.31 4.96
N PHE A 16 -13.55 0.31 4.85
CA PHE A 16 -13.05 1.24 5.87
C PHE A 16 -13.86 2.54 5.90
N GLU A 17 -14.21 3.08 4.73
CA GLU A 17 -14.95 4.33 4.60
C GLU A 17 -16.37 4.27 5.17
N ASN A 18 -17.04 3.12 5.01
CA ASN A 18 -18.44 2.92 5.37
C ASN A 18 -18.66 2.38 6.78
N VAL A 19 -17.61 2.24 7.60
CA VAL A 19 -17.79 1.90 9.01
C VAL A 19 -18.56 3.02 9.71
N VAL A 20 -19.64 2.67 10.41
CA VAL A 20 -20.53 3.61 11.10
C VAL A 20 -19.76 4.43 12.15
N ASP A 21 -18.94 3.75 12.94
CA ASP A 21 -18.05 4.37 13.92
C ASP A 21 -16.60 4.28 13.45
N LYS A 22 -16.13 5.36 12.82
CA LYS A 22 -14.78 5.43 12.23
C LYS A 22 -13.66 5.50 13.27
N SER A 23 -13.99 5.70 14.55
CA SER A 23 -13.01 5.73 15.64
C SER A 23 -12.55 4.33 16.06
N LYS A 24 -13.35 3.30 15.76
CA LYS A 24 -13.02 1.91 16.07
C LYS A 24 -11.91 1.36 15.19
N PRO A 25 -11.12 0.40 15.70
CA PRO A 25 -10.15 -0.30 14.88
C PRO A 25 -10.83 -1.15 13.78
N PRO A 26 -10.14 -1.41 12.67
CA PRO A 26 -10.60 -2.33 11.63
C PRO A 26 -10.89 -3.72 12.19
N THR A 27 -11.85 -4.42 11.59
CA THR A 27 -12.10 -5.82 11.94
C THR A 27 -11.01 -6.73 11.37
N GLU A 28 -10.84 -7.91 11.96
CA GLU A 28 -9.92 -8.94 11.46
C GLU A 28 -10.19 -9.29 9.99
N GLU A 29 -11.47 -9.37 9.59
CA GLU A 29 -11.89 -9.60 8.20
C GLU A 29 -11.37 -8.52 7.23
N MET A 30 -11.36 -7.25 7.67
CA MET A 30 -10.86 -6.14 6.86
C MET A 30 -9.34 -6.24 6.69
N ILE A 31 -8.63 -6.63 7.75
CA ILE A 31 -7.17 -6.79 7.77
C ILE A 31 -6.76 -7.98 6.90
N ASP A 32 -7.39 -9.15 7.08
CA ASP A 32 -7.13 -10.36 6.28
C ASP A 32 -7.40 -10.13 4.78
N ARG A 33 -8.45 -9.37 4.44
CA ARG A 33 -8.70 -9.01 3.04
C ARG A 33 -7.59 -8.12 2.47
N PHE A 34 -7.07 -7.19 3.26
CA PHE A 34 -5.93 -6.35 2.85
C PHE A 34 -4.64 -7.17 2.71
N ASP A 35 -4.35 -8.08 3.65
CA ASP A 35 -3.17 -8.94 3.60
C ASP A 35 -3.15 -9.81 2.33
N ARG A 36 -4.27 -10.45 2.00
CA ARG A 36 -4.40 -11.25 0.76
C ARG A 36 -4.19 -10.41 -0.50
N TRP A 37 -4.73 -9.19 -0.52
CA TRP A 37 -4.50 -8.27 -1.62
C TRP A 37 -3.02 -7.88 -1.71
N LEU A 38 -2.40 -7.55 -0.57
CA LEU A 38 -1.00 -7.15 -0.50
C LEU A 38 -0.07 -8.30 -0.96
N TYR A 39 -0.37 -9.54 -0.60
CA TYR A 39 0.36 -10.72 -1.08
C TYR A 39 0.39 -10.81 -2.62
N ILE A 40 -0.75 -10.60 -3.29
CA ILE A 40 -0.84 -10.63 -4.76
C ILE A 40 0.04 -9.53 -5.37
N VAL A 41 -0.01 -8.34 -4.77
CA VAL A 41 0.70 -7.17 -5.26
C VAL A 41 2.21 -7.29 -5.05
N ARG A 42 2.65 -7.85 -3.92
CA ARG A 42 4.05 -8.21 -3.63
C ARG A 42 4.59 -9.22 -4.64
N LYS A 43 3.84 -10.30 -4.90
CA LYS A 43 4.24 -11.31 -5.89
C LYS A 43 4.34 -10.76 -7.31
N GLY A 44 3.57 -9.71 -7.62
CA GLY A 44 3.64 -9.03 -8.91
C GLY A 44 4.68 -7.90 -8.99
N ASP A 45 5.40 -7.59 -7.90
CA ASP A 45 6.35 -6.47 -7.80
C ASP A 45 5.75 -5.12 -8.27
N ILE A 46 4.50 -4.86 -7.87
CA ILE A 46 3.71 -3.69 -8.34
C ILE A 46 3.66 -2.57 -7.27
N LEU A 47 4.06 -2.86 -6.04
CA LEU A 47 3.99 -1.94 -4.90
C LEU A 47 5.30 -1.98 -4.11
N SER A 48 5.73 -0.82 -3.63
CA SER A 48 6.93 -0.69 -2.81
C SER A 48 6.79 -1.44 -1.48
N GLU A 49 7.87 -2.08 -1.04
CA GLU A 49 7.99 -2.75 0.27
C GLU A 49 7.62 -1.84 1.44
N ARG A 50 7.74 -0.51 1.27
CA ARG A 50 7.33 0.45 2.32
C ARG A 50 5.85 0.31 2.70
N PHE A 51 4.98 -0.06 1.75
CA PHE A 51 3.56 -0.26 2.03
C PHE A 51 3.28 -1.54 2.82
N ASP A 52 4.31 -2.36 3.07
CA ASP A 52 4.21 -3.49 3.98
C ASP A 52 3.96 -3.03 5.42
N LEU A 53 4.47 -1.85 5.78
CA LEU A 53 4.18 -1.21 7.07
C LEU A 53 2.69 -0.97 7.27
N THR A 54 1.90 -0.82 6.20
CA THR A 54 0.44 -0.66 6.34
C THR A 54 -0.18 -1.86 7.05
N LEU A 55 0.27 -3.07 6.76
CA LEU A 55 -0.26 -4.28 7.38
C LEU A 55 0.04 -4.31 8.89
N GLU A 56 1.22 -3.84 9.29
CA GLU A 56 1.63 -3.74 10.70
C GLU A 56 0.90 -2.61 11.43
N ILE A 57 0.58 -1.51 10.75
CA ILE A 57 -0.09 -0.34 11.35
C ILE A 57 -1.60 -0.57 11.53
N LEU A 58 -2.26 -1.19 10.55
CA LEU A 58 -3.73 -1.31 10.47
C LEU A 58 -4.42 -1.83 11.74
N PRO A 59 -3.91 -2.85 12.46
CA PRO A 59 -4.56 -3.35 13.67
C PRO A 59 -4.61 -2.35 14.83
N HIS A 60 -3.75 -1.33 14.81
CA HIS A 60 -3.51 -0.41 15.93
C HIS A 60 -4.11 0.98 15.72
N VAL A 61 -4.81 1.20 14.61
CA VAL A 61 -5.33 2.52 14.24
C VAL A 61 -6.83 2.47 14.06
N SER A 62 -7.47 3.64 14.04
CA SER A 62 -8.89 3.75 13.72
C SER A 62 -9.18 3.43 12.25
N CYS A 63 -10.42 3.05 11.92
CA CYS A 63 -10.86 2.84 10.53
C CYS A 63 -10.66 4.09 9.68
N TYR A 64 -10.77 5.29 10.27
CA TYR A 64 -10.44 6.54 9.59
C TYR A 64 -8.97 6.63 9.18
N GLU A 65 -8.05 6.40 10.13
CA GLU A 65 -6.61 6.40 9.86
C GLU A 65 -6.22 5.30 8.88
N GLY A 66 -6.78 4.11 9.03
CA GLY A 66 -6.63 3.00 8.08
C GLY A 66 -7.04 3.38 6.67
N PHE A 67 -8.20 4.07 6.50
CA PHE A 67 -8.62 4.59 5.21
C PHE A 67 -7.61 5.58 4.60
N LEU A 68 -7.03 6.48 5.41
CA LEU A 68 -6.01 7.43 4.94
C LEU A 68 -4.74 6.71 4.44
N LEU A 69 -4.31 5.66 5.13
CA LEU A 69 -3.16 4.85 4.69
C LEU A 69 -3.44 4.14 3.36
N LEU A 70 -4.64 3.56 3.21
CA LEU A 70 -5.07 2.94 1.95
C LEU A 70 -5.21 3.97 0.82
N LEU A 71 -5.62 5.20 1.14
CA LEU A 71 -5.70 6.29 0.18
C LEU A 71 -4.31 6.69 -0.35
N GLU A 72 -3.25 6.61 0.46
CA GLU A 72 -1.88 6.81 -0.04
C GLU A 72 -1.46 5.70 -1.01
N ILE A 73 -1.82 4.44 -0.74
CA ILE A 73 -1.62 3.33 -1.69
C ILE A 73 -2.41 3.58 -2.99
N TRP A 74 -3.65 4.07 -2.89
CA TRP A 74 -4.44 4.42 -4.07
C TRP A 74 -3.82 5.56 -4.88
N ARG A 75 -3.41 6.65 -4.22
CA ARG A 75 -2.75 7.80 -4.85
C ARG A 75 -1.46 7.37 -5.55
N HIS A 76 -0.74 6.44 -4.96
CA HIS A 76 0.42 5.83 -5.59
C HIS A 76 0.05 5.17 -6.93
N PHE A 77 -1.03 4.38 -7.01
CA PHE A 77 -1.55 3.84 -8.28
C PHE A 77 -2.15 4.88 -9.25
N GLN A 78 -2.48 6.09 -8.80
CA GLN A 78 -3.00 7.15 -9.66
C GLN A 78 -1.88 8.00 -10.27
N ARG A 79 -0.90 8.39 -9.46
CA ARG A 79 0.30 9.12 -9.91
C ARG A 79 1.13 8.28 -10.87
N ARG A 80 1.08 6.95 -10.71
CA ARG A 80 1.76 5.96 -11.55
C ARG A 80 0.84 5.41 -12.62
N GLY A 81 0.44 6.25 -13.57
CA GLY A 81 -0.17 5.77 -14.82
C GLY A 81 0.83 4.87 -15.57
N ALA A 82 0.97 3.61 -15.15
CA ALA A 82 1.67 2.59 -15.91
C ALA A 82 0.92 2.49 -17.23
N SER A 83 1.49 3.11 -18.27
CA SER A 83 0.91 3.04 -19.61
C SER A 83 0.76 1.56 -19.97
N CYS A 84 -0.28 1.22 -20.73
CA CYS A 84 -0.41 -0.13 -21.29
C CYS A 84 0.91 -0.61 -21.93
N ASN A 85 1.65 0.33 -22.53
CA ASN A 85 2.94 0.10 -23.17
C ASN A 85 4.05 -0.35 -22.21
N SER A 86 4.14 0.21 -21.00
CA SER A 86 5.15 -0.23 -20.03
C SER A 86 4.84 -1.61 -19.45
N VAL A 87 3.55 -1.93 -19.29
CA VAL A 87 3.10 -3.28 -18.90
C VAL A 87 3.38 -4.30 -20.02
N LEU A 88 3.08 -3.96 -21.28
CA LEU A 88 3.38 -4.80 -22.44
C LEU A 88 4.88 -4.99 -22.66
N ALA A 89 5.69 -3.96 -22.42
CA ALA A 89 7.14 -4.04 -22.54
C ALA A 89 7.73 -5.02 -21.50
N VAL A 90 7.31 -4.92 -20.23
CA VAL A 90 7.74 -5.86 -19.19
C VAL A 90 7.25 -7.28 -19.49
N HIS A 91 5.98 -7.45 -19.89
CA HIS A 91 5.45 -8.76 -20.26
C HIS A 91 6.23 -9.40 -21.43
N SER A 92 6.57 -8.62 -22.46
CA SER A 92 7.36 -9.08 -23.61
C SER A 92 8.79 -9.48 -23.18
N ALA A 93 9.41 -8.73 -22.30
CA ALA A 93 10.74 -9.05 -21.76
C ALA A 93 10.73 -10.32 -20.89
N VAL A 94 9.73 -10.49 -20.03
CA VAL A 94 9.54 -11.73 -19.24
C VAL A 94 9.36 -12.95 -20.16
N LEU A 95 8.56 -12.83 -21.23
CA LEU A 95 8.40 -13.92 -22.21
C LEU A 95 9.71 -14.28 -22.93
N LYS A 96 10.66 -13.36 -23.03
CA LYS A 96 12.00 -13.59 -23.58
C LYS A 96 12.99 -14.17 -22.56
N GLY A 97 12.56 -14.36 -21.31
CA GLY A 97 13.41 -14.86 -20.22
C GLY A 97 14.27 -13.78 -19.57
N GLU A 98 13.98 -12.49 -19.81
CA GLU A 98 14.66 -11.37 -19.15
C GLU A 98 14.06 -11.14 -17.75
N ASP A 99 14.90 -10.87 -16.74
CA ASP A 99 14.43 -10.41 -15.41
C ASP A 99 14.02 -8.93 -15.52
N ALA A 100 12.89 -8.71 -16.20
CA ALA A 100 12.29 -7.41 -16.37
C ALA A 100 11.22 -7.20 -15.30
N ARG A 101 11.40 -6.15 -14.52
CA ARG A 101 10.45 -5.72 -13.49
C ARG A 101 9.88 -4.37 -13.86
N LEU A 102 8.65 -4.11 -13.46
CA LEU A 102 8.13 -2.76 -13.51
C LEU A 102 8.86 -1.97 -12.41
N HIS A 103 9.99 -1.35 -12.75
CA HIS A 103 10.71 -0.52 -11.80
C HIS A 103 9.94 0.79 -11.64
N ILE A 104 9.17 0.88 -10.55
CA ILE A 104 8.32 2.02 -10.32
C ILE A 104 8.96 2.89 -9.22
N THR A 105 9.50 4.06 -9.60
CA THR A 105 10.19 5.00 -8.70
C THR A 105 9.21 5.78 -7.83
N MET A 106 9.49 5.89 -6.53
CA MET A 106 8.59 6.48 -5.52
C MET A 106 8.59 8.01 -5.55
N ASP A 107 7.46 8.57 -5.12
CA ASP A 107 7.40 9.92 -4.57
C ASP A 107 7.51 9.81 -3.04
N SER A 108 8.34 10.64 -2.41
CA SER A 108 8.73 10.56 -0.99
C SER A 108 7.67 11.11 -0.03
N ASN A 109 6.42 11.25 -0.48
CA ASN A 109 5.37 11.80 0.37
C ASN A 109 4.84 10.75 1.36
N THR A 110 5.33 10.85 2.58
CA THR A 110 5.10 9.86 3.64
C THR A 110 4.41 10.49 4.83
N GLU A 111 3.85 11.67 4.61
CA GLU A 111 3.32 12.54 5.64
C GLU A 111 2.16 11.89 6.37
N ILE A 112 1.29 11.17 5.66
CA ILE A 112 0.16 10.46 6.29
C ILE A 112 0.66 9.34 7.19
N TYR A 113 1.65 8.56 6.76
CA TYR A 113 2.27 7.54 7.62
C TYR A 113 2.88 8.18 8.86
N ARG A 114 3.63 9.28 8.69
CA ARG A 114 4.25 10.02 9.79
C ARG A 114 3.20 10.49 10.81
N LEU A 115 2.11 11.10 10.34
CA LEU A 115 1.04 11.62 11.19
C LEU A 115 0.29 10.50 11.93
N VAL A 116 -0.02 9.40 11.25
CA VAL A 116 -0.69 8.24 11.87
C VAL A 116 0.20 7.60 12.93
N LEU A 117 1.49 7.41 12.65
CA LEU A 117 2.45 6.89 13.64
C LEU A 117 2.61 7.84 14.84
N GLN A 118 2.70 9.15 14.61
CA GLN A 118 2.84 10.14 15.69
C GLN A 118 1.61 10.19 16.60
N ARG A 119 0.41 10.07 16.02
CA ARG A 119 -0.83 10.05 16.79
C ARG A 119 -0.94 8.79 17.65
N ASN A 120 -0.40 7.67 17.17
CA ASN A 120 -0.46 6.36 17.83
C ASN A 120 0.93 5.94 18.35
N ILE A 121 1.74 6.91 18.79
CA ILE A 121 3.17 6.70 19.10
C ILE A 121 3.42 5.73 20.24
N ALA A 122 2.46 5.59 21.16
CA ALA A 122 2.55 4.66 22.28
C ALA A 122 2.70 3.20 21.81
N ASP A 123 1.97 2.82 20.76
CA ASP A 123 1.98 1.45 20.23
C ASP A 123 2.87 1.32 18.99
N LEU A 124 2.92 2.37 18.15
CA LEU A 124 3.55 2.33 16.83
C LEU A 124 4.87 3.10 16.73
N GLY A 125 5.36 3.70 17.81
CA GLY A 125 6.58 4.53 17.78
C GLY A 125 7.82 3.79 17.27
N HIS A 126 7.88 2.47 17.48
CA HIS A 126 8.97 1.61 17.00
C HIS A 126 9.03 1.48 15.48
N LEU A 127 7.93 1.76 14.76
CA LEU A 127 7.87 1.74 13.29
C LEU A 127 8.35 3.05 12.66
N PHE A 128 8.49 4.12 13.45
CA PHE A 128 8.87 5.45 12.94
C PHE A 128 10.22 5.47 12.19
N PRO A 129 11.29 4.78 12.65
CA PRO A 129 12.55 4.70 11.90
C PRO A 129 12.41 3.98 10.55
N LEU A 130 11.49 3.02 10.44
CA LEU A 130 11.29 2.23 9.21
C LEU A 130 10.69 3.06 8.08
N LEU A 131 10.05 4.19 8.38
CA LEU A 131 9.61 5.15 7.36
C LEU A 131 10.78 5.76 6.58
N TYR A 132 11.97 5.82 7.14
CA TYR A 132 13.12 6.48 6.50
C TYR A 132 14.23 5.50 6.12
N ALA A 133 14.18 4.27 6.62
CA ALA A 133 15.17 3.24 6.32
C ALA A 133 15.31 2.95 4.81
N SER A 134 14.22 3.02 4.05
CA SER A 134 14.24 2.79 2.60
C SER A 134 14.92 3.91 1.79
N GLU A 135 15.14 5.09 2.37
CA GLU A 135 15.83 6.21 1.68
C GLU A 135 17.35 6.14 1.81
N THR A 136 17.87 5.35 2.76
CA THR A 136 19.31 5.29 3.08
C THR A 136 20.10 4.20 2.33
N ALA A 137 19.43 3.41 1.48
CA ALA A 137 20.04 2.29 0.75
C ALA A 137 20.40 2.62 -0.72
N SER A 138 20.52 3.90 -1.09
CA SER A 138 20.98 4.37 -2.41
C SER A 138 22.38 4.97 -2.36
#